data_AF-Q401A5-F1
#
_entry.id   AF-Q401A5-F1
#
_cell.length_a   1.000
_cell.length_b   1.000
_cell.length_c   1.000
_cell.angle_alpha   90.00
_cell.angle_beta   90.00
_cell.angle_gamma   90.00
#
_symmetry.space_group_name_H-M   'P 1'
#
loop_
_entity.id
_entity.type
_entity.pdbx_description
1 polymer ?
#
loop_
_entity_poly.entity_id
_entity_poly.type
_entity_poly.pdbx_seq_one_letter_code
_entity_poly.pdbx_strand_id
1 'polypeptide(L)'
;GIYKADIGLKDGLICGIGKAGNPDMMDGVTPNMIVGSSTDVIACEGKIVTAGGIDTHVHFICPQQVEEALASGVTTLLGGGTGPTEGSNATTCTPAPNQFKTMMQACDHLPINVGLTGKGNDSGLPSLRDQCRAGAAGLKVHEDWGATPAVIDTCLQVCDEFDIQCLIHTDTLNESGF
;
A
#
# COMPACT_ATOMS: atom_id res chain seq x y z
N GLY A 1 18.11 -1.61 12.16
CA GLY A 1 18.71 -1.74 13.51
C GLY A 1 18.07 -0.75 14.46
N ILE A 2 18.38 -0.82 15.76
CA ILE A 2 17.91 0.12 16.79
C ILE A 2 19.10 1.00 17.19
N TYR A 3 19.03 2.29 16.91
CA TYR A 3 20.14 3.23 17.15
C TYR A 3 19.61 4.66 17.28
N LYS A 4 20.51 5.59 17.62
CA LYS A 4 20.23 7.03 17.73
C LYS A 4 20.90 7.78 16.59
N ALA A 5 20.15 8.65 15.92
CA ALA A 5 20.64 9.53 14.87
C ALA A 5 19.68 10.70 14.68
N ASP A 6 20.13 11.73 13.98
CA ASP A 6 19.28 12.72 13.32
C ASP A 6 18.78 12.14 11.99
N ILE A 7 17.65 12.64 11.50
CA ILE A 7 17.06 12.26 10.20
C ILE A 7 16.83 13.54 9.38
N GLY A 8 17.47 13.64 8.22
CA GLY A 8 17.29 14.73 7.29
C GLY A 8 16.19 14.39 6.28
N LEU A 9 15.28 15.33 6.04
CA LEU A 9 14.27 15.24 4.99
C LEU A 9 14.50 16.34 3.96
N LYS A 10 14.39 16.00 2.67
CA LYS A 10 14.45 16.95 1.56
C LYS A 10 13.56 16.45 0.43
N ASP A 11 12.77 17.35 -0.16
CA ASP A 11 11.87 17.05 -1.28
C ASP A 11 10.92 15.86 -0.98
N GLY A 12 10.47 15.75 0.27
CA GLY A 12 9.58 14.66 0.74
C GLY A 12 10.29 13.32 1.00
N LEU A 13 11.60 13.24 0.86
CA LEU A 13 12.38 12.00 0.99
C LEU A 13 13.39 12.07 2.14
N ILE A 14 13.76 10.91 2.67
CA ILE A 14 14.87 10.78 3.62
C ILE A 14 16.18 11.01 2.86
N CYS A 15 16.86 12.12 3.14
CA CYS A 15 18.11 12.50 2.46
C CYS A 15 19.37 12.10 3.23
N GLY A 16 19.24 11.79 4.53
CA GLY A 16 20.36 11.37 5.36
C GLY A 16 19.92 10.88 6.74
N ILE A 17 20.68 9.94 7.29
CA ILE A 17 20.55 9.49 8.68
C ILE A 17 21.95 9.51 9.29
N GLY A 18 22.13 10.25 10.37
CA GLY A 18 23.46 10.47 10.95
C GLY A 18 23.50 11.61 11.95
N LYS A 19 24.39 12.58 11.72
CA LYS A 19 24.54 13.79 12.53
C LYS A 19 24.25 15.02 11.67
N ALA A 20 23.18 15.73 11.96
CA ALA A 20 22.88 17.01 11.34
C ALA A 20 23.65 18.17 12.02
N GLY A 21 23.64 19.35 11.39
CA GLY A 21 24.11 20.59 12.01
C GLY A 21 24.80 21.54 11.05
N ASN A 22 25.70 22.38 11.58
CA ASN A 22 26.52 23.28 10.78
C ASN A 22 27.99 22.76 10.74
N PRO A 23 28.51 22.33 9.58
CA PRO A 23 29.88 21.84 9.46
C PRO A 23 30.95 22.91 9.75
N ASP A 24 30.62 24.20 9.74
CA ASP A 24 31.58 25.27 10.03
C ASP A 24 32.05 25.26 11.50
N MET A 25 31.22 24.72 12.41
CA MET A 25 31.45 24.79 13.86
C MET A 25 31.26 23.46 14.58
N MET A 26 30.74 22.43 13.90
CA MET A 26 30.48 21.12 14.50
C MET A 26 31.23 20.03 13.77
N ASP A 27 31.94 19.18 14.53
CA ASP A 27 32.59 18.01 13.98
C ASP A 27 31.59 16.97 13.47
N GLY A 28 31.98 16.25 12.41
CA GLY A 28 31.29 15.03 11.96
C GLY A 28 29.87 15.24 11.41
N VAL A 29 29.51 16.44 10.95
CA VAL A 29 28.22 16.67 10.27
C VAL A 29 28.15 15.82 8.99
N THR A 30 27.12 14.98 8.89
CA THR A 30 26.91 14.12 7.73
C THR A 30 26.70 14.99 6.47
N PRO A 31 27.36 14.68 5.34
CA PRO A 31 27.08 15.36 4.08
C PRO A 31 25.58 15.33 3.76
N ASN A 32 25.04 16.44 3.23
CA ASN A 32 23.61 16.66 2.97
C ASN A 32 22.69 16.76 4.21
N MET A 33 23.23 16.82 5.42
CA MET A 33 22.46 17.05 6.67
C MET A 33 22.77 18.42 7.30
N ILE A 34 22.97 19.44 6.45
CA ILE A 34 23.21 20.81 6.88
C ILE A 34 21.89 21.46 7.30
N VAL A 35 21.84 22.01 8.51
CA VAL A 35 20.70 22.82 8.97
C VAL A 35 20.94 24.27 8.55
N GLY A 36 20.11 24.76 7.62
CA GLY A 36 20.20 26.11 7.08
C GLY A 36 18.96 26.96 7.35
N SER A 37 18.89 28.14 6.73
CA SER A 37 17.74 29.06 6.86
C SER A 37 16.42 28.52 6.29
N SER A 38 16.49 27.48 5.45
CA SER A 38 15.32 26.81 4.85
C SER A 38 15.03 25.44 5.48
N THR A 39 15.54 25.18 6.68
CA THR A 39 15.34 23.92 7.40
C THR A 39 14.37 24.14 8.55
N ASP A 40 13.25 23.42 8.53
CA ASP A 40 12.36 23.29 9.69
C ASP A 40 12.85 22.17 10.63
N VAL A 41 12.36 22.14 11.87
CA VAL A 41 12.86 21.24 12.93
C VAL A 41 11.72 20.54 13.66
N ILE A 42 11.80 19.20 13.73
CA ILE A 42 10.96 18.37 14.58
C ILE A 42 11.81 17.76 15.70
N ALA A 43 11.43 18.06 16.95
CA ALA A 43 12.12 17.56 18.14
C ALA A 43 11.72 16.10 18.45
N CYS A 44 12.65 15.17 18.25
CA CYS A 44 12.44 13.73 18.48
C CYS A 44 13.22 13.19 19.69
N GLU A 45 13.83 14.05 20.50
CA GLU A 45 14.47 13.63 21.75
C GLU A 45 13.45 13.01 22.73
N GLY A 46 13.82 11.85 23.28
CA GLY A 46 12.92 11.05 24.12
C GLY A 46 11.74 10.42 23.37
N LYS A 47 11.71 10.47 22.03
CA LYS A 47 10.73 9.76 21.18
C LYS A 47 11.41 8.60 20.46
N ILE A 48 10.60 7.63 20.03
CA ILE A 48 11.00 6.57 19.12
C ILE A 48 10.44 6.93 17.75
N VAL A 49 11.29 6.90 16.72
CA VAL A 49 10.87 7.10 15.33
C VAL A 49 10.92 5.75 14.63
N THR A 50 9.82 5.38 13.97
CA THR A 50 9.72 4.18 13.13
C THR A 50 9.35 4.59 11.71
N ALA A 51 9.48 3.66 10.76
CA ALA A 51 8.74 3.79 9.52
C ALA A 51 7.23 3.77 9.82
N GLY A 52 6.43 4.33 8.91
CA GLY A 52 4.99 4.17 8.95
C GLY A 52 4.61 2.72 8.67
N GLY A 53 3.52 2.26 9.29
CA GLY A 53 2.95 0.94 9.04
C GLY A 53 2.47 0.82 7.59
N ILE A 54 2.62 -0.38 7.03
CA ILE A 54 2.09 -0.75 5.72
C ILE A 54 1.05 -1.85 5.94
N ASP A 55 -0.23 -1.48 5.83
CA ASP A 55 -1.33 -2.45 5.88
C ASP A 55 -1.62 -2.95 4.47
N THR A 56 -1.58 -4.26 4.30
CA THR A 56 -1.69 -4.93 3.00
C THR A 56 -2.98 -5.74 2.82
N HIS A 57 -3.90 -5.66 3.79
CA HIS A 57 -5.19 -6.34 3.74
C HIS A 57 -6.33 -5.37 4.03
N VAL A 58 -6.41 -4.30 3.26
CA VAL A 58 -7.40 -3.24 3.49
C VAL A 58 -8.65 -3.45 2.65
N HIS A 59 -9.81 -3.44 3.30
CA HIS A 59 -11.08 -3.34 2.61
C HIS A 59 -11.45 -1.86 2.53
N PHE A 60 -11.58 -1.30 1.32
CA PHE A 60 -12.01 0.09 1.13
C PHE A 60 -13.53 0.21 1.24
N ILE A 61 -14.03 0.11 2.48
CA ILE A 61 -15.46 0.12 2.83
C ILE A 61 -15.95 1.54 3.06
N CYS A 62 -15.18 2.37 3.75
CA CYS A 62 -15.54 3.75 4.04
C CYS A 62 -14.30 4.65 4.15
N PRO A 63 -14.40 5.96 3.86
CA PRO A 63 -13.25 6.86 3.94
C PRO A 63 -12.76 7.12 5.38
N GLN A 64 -13.63 6.95 6.39
CA GLN A 64 -13.29 7.20 7.80
C GLN A 64 -12.13 6.33 8.30
N GLN A 65 -11.95 5.13 7.72
CA GLN A 65 -10.88 4.21 8.10
C GLN A 65 -9.46 4.80 7.91
N VAL A 66 -9.31 5.84 7.08
CA VAL A 66 -8.02 6.51 6.85
C VAL A 66 -7.57 7.26 8.10
N GLU A 67 -8.48 7.90 8.82
CA GLU A 67 -8.14 8.62 10.05
C GLU A 67 -7.68 7.63 11.14
N GLU A 68 -8.35 6.48 11.25
CA GLU A 68 -7.98 5.41 12.17
C GLU A 68 -6.61 4.78 11.81
N ALA A 69 -6.34 4.59 10.51
CA ALA A 69 -5.05 4.11 10.03
C ALA A 69 -3.93 5.08 10.43
N LEU A 70 -4.09 6.38 10.17
CA LEU A 70 -3.10 7.39 10.53
C LEU A 70 -2.89 7.50 12.04
N ALA A 71 -3.96 7.44 12.83
CA ALA A 71 -3.90 7.50 14.29
C ALA A 71 -3.13 6.31 14.90
N SER A 72 -3.15 5.16 14.24
CA SER A 72 -2.39 3.96 14.62
C SER A 72 -0.96 3.91 14.05
N GLY A 73 -0.56 4.91 13.25
CA GLY A 73 0.77 5.00 12.64
C GLY A 73 0.91 4.27 11.30
N VAL A 74 -0.19 3.83 10.68
CA VAL A 74 -0.21 3.29 9.31
C VAL A 74 -0.20 4.43 8.30
N THR A 75 0.68 4.35 7.31
CA THR A 75 0.84 5.40 6.27
C THR A 75 0.66 4.87 4.86
N THR A 76 0.44 3.55 4.70
CA THR A 76 0.19 2.93 3.40
C THR A 76 -0.91 1.88 3.53
N LEU A 77 -1.90 1.96 2.65
CA LEU A 77 -3.03 1.03 2.55
C LEU A 77 -2.98 0.32 1.19
N LEU A 78 -2.76 -0.98 1.19
CA LEU A 78 -2.89 -1.85 0.02
C LEU A 78 -4.10 -2.75 0.23
N GLY A 79 -5.01 -2.76 -0.74
CA GLY A 79 -6.30 -3.41 -0.57
C GLY A 79 -7.25 -3.19 -1.72
N GLY A 80 -8.55 -3.40 -1.52
CA GLY A 80 -9.54 -3.22 -2.58
C GLY A 80 -10.94 -2.96 -2.03
N GLY A 81 -11.80 -2.40 -2.85
CA GLY A 81 -13.18 -2.09 -2.51
C GLY A 81 -13.72 -0.89 -3.31
N THR A 82 -15.02 -0.65 -3.17
CA THR A 82 -15.75 0.46 -3.82
C THR A 82 -16.76 1.11 -2.88
N GLY A 83 -16.49 1.11 -1.58
CA GLY A 83 -17.44 1.50 -0.55
C GLY A 83 -18.21 0.31 0.04
N PRO A 84 -19.33 0.54 0.76
CA PRO A 84 -19.98 -0.47 1.58
C PRO A 84 -20.89 -1.42 0.79
N THR A 85 -20.34 -2.05 -0.25
CA THR A 85 -20.99 -3.11 -1.01
C THR A 85 -20.71 -4.46 -0.38
N GLU A 86 -21.57 -5.44 -0.57
CA GLU A 86 -21.37 -6.81 -0.08
C GLU A 86 -20.02 -7.37 -0.55
N GLY A 87 -19.64 -7.10 -1.80
CA GLY A 87 -18.36 -7.53 -2.36
C GLY A 87 -17.15 -6.90 -1.67
N SER A 88 -17.20 -5.60 -1.34
CA SER A 88 -16.10 -4.91 -0.65
C SER A 88 -16.05 -5.24 0.84
N ASN A 89 -17.21 -5.48 1.45
CA ASN A 89 -17.30 -5.94 2.84
C ASN A 89 -16.70 -7.34 3.02
N ALA A 90 -16.79 -8.18 1.98
CA ALA A 90 -16.26 -9.54 2.00
C ALA A 90 -14.83 -9.66 1.47
N THR A 91 -14.46 -8.87 0.45
CA THR A 91 -13.23 -9.09 -0.32
C THR A 91 -12.48 -7.79 -0.60
N THR A 92 -11.15 -7.84 -0.53
CA THR A 92 -10.26 -6.74 -0.93
C THR A 92 -10.16 -6.64 -2.45
N CYS A 93 -11.26 -6.30 -3.13
CA CYS A 93 -11.34 -6.25 -4.58
C CYS A 93 -11.98 -4.95 -5.05
N THR A 94 -11.31 -4.21 -5.95
CA THR A 94 -11.92 -3.14 -6.76
C THR A 94 -12.14 -3.69 -8.18
N PRO A 95 -13.33 -4.21 -8.51
CA PRO A 95 -13.53 -4.88 -9.78
C PRO A 95 -13.76 -3.90 -10.95
N ALA A 96 -13.16 -4.19 -12.10
CA ALA A 96 -13.36 -3.48 -13.37
C ALA A 96 -12.71 -2.09 -13.52
N PRO A 97 -12.31 -1.72 -14.76
CA PRO A 97 -11.55 -0.49 -15.02
C PRO A 97 -12.21 0.84 -14.60
N ASN A 98 -13.54 0.92 -14.70
CA ASN A 98 -14.27 2.13 -14.32
C ASN A 98 -14.25 2.37 -12.80
N GLN A 99 -14.27 1.31 -12.00
CA GLN A 99 -14.19 1.42 -10.55
C GLN A 99 -12.78 1.79 -10.09
N PHE A 100 -11.75 1.25 -10.75
CA PHE A 100 -10.36 1.70 -10.56
C PHE A 100 -10.23 3.21 -10.76
N LYS A 101 -10.74 3.73 -11.88
CA LYS A 101 -10.74 5.17 -12.15
C LYS A 101 -11.41 5.96 -11.02
N THR A 102 -12.62 5.57 -10.62
CA THR A 102 -13.38 6.28 -9.58
C THR A 102 -12.68 6.21 -8.22
N MET A 103 -12.14 5.05 -7.84
CA MET A 103 -11.43 4.88 -6.56
C MET A 103 -10.12 5.65 -6.54
N MET A 104 -9.33 5.66 -7.62
CA MET A 104 -8.14 6.50 -7.70
C MET A 104 -8.47 7.98 -7.53
N GLN A 105 -9.53 8.47 -8.19
CA GLN A 105 -10.00 9.85 -8.01
C GLN A 105 -10.50 10.13 -6.59
N ALA A 106 -11.18 9.15 -5.96
CA ALA A 106 -11.63 9.26 -4.58
C ALA A 106 -10.47 9.24 -3.59
N CYS A 107 -9.35 8.57 -3.89
CA CYS A 107 -8.19 8.51 -3.00
C CYS A 107 -7.21 9.67 -3.17
N ASP A 108 -7.28 10.44 -4.26
CA ASP A 108 -6.32 11.50 -4.62
C ASP A 108 -6.18 12.63 -3.59
N HIS A 109 -7.19 12.81 -2.72
CA HIS A 109 -7.20 13.83 -1.66
C HIS A 109 -6.84 13.28 -0.27
N LEU A 110 -6.57 11.99 -0.15
CA LEU A 110 -6.26 11.35 1.13
C LEU A 110 -4.76 11.50 1.43
N PRO A 111 -4.37 11.94 2.64
CA PRO A 111 -2.96 12.05 3.02
C PRO A 111 -2.38 10.68 3.44
N ILE A 112 -2.56 9.66 2.61
CA ILE A 112 -2.08 8.30 2.83
C ILE A 112 -1.71 7.65 1.49
N ASN A 113 -0.68 6.80 1.47
CA ASN A 113 -0.36 6.05 0.26
C ASN A 113 -1.41 4.97 0.02
N VAL A 114 -1.86 4.79 -1.22
CA VAL A 114 -2.89 3.81 -1.59
C VAL A 114 -2.42 2.93 -2.74
N GLY A 115 -2.59 1.62 -2.58
CA GLY A 115 -2.52 0.63 -3.66
C GLY A 115 -3.85 -0.11 -3.76
N LEU A 116 -4.42 -0.18 -4.97
CA LEU A 116 -5.69 -0.86 -5.23
C LEU A 116 -5.45 -2.23 -5.86
N THR A 117 -6.19 -3.23 -5.40
CA THR A 117 -6.12 -4.62 -5.88
C THR A 117 -7.37 -4.97 -6.66
N GLY A 118 -7.19 -5.64 -7.79
CA GLY A 118 -8.27 -6.13 -8.63
C GLY A 118 -8.81 -7.48 -8.13
N LYS A 119 -9.89 -7.94 -8.74
CA LYS A 119 -10.41 -9.30 -8.55
C LYS A 119 -9.62 -10.27 -9.41
N GLY A 120 -8.92 -11.21 -8.76
CA GLY A 120 -8.14 -12.28 -9.39
C GLY A 120 -8.97 -13.51 -9.80
N ASN A 121 -10.27 -13.53 -9.47
CA ASN A 121 -11.16 -14.65 -9.71
C ASN A 121 -11.71 -14.70 -11.15
N ASP A 122 -10.87 -15.08 -12.11
CA ASP A 122 -11.28 -15.41 -13.47
C ASP A 122 -10.42 -16.57 -14.00
N SER A 123 -11.04 -17.50 -14.73
CA SER A 123 -10.29 -18.56 -15.46
C SER A 123 -9.85 -18.07 -16.85
N GLY A 124 -10.35 -16.94 -17.31
CA GLY A 124 -9.92 -16.23 -18.51
C GLY A 124 -8.96 -15.07 -18.20
N LEU A 125 -7.99 -14.89 -19.09
CA LEU A 125 -6.99 -13.80 -19.00
C LEU A 125 -7.52 -12.38 -19.26
N PRO A 126 -8.47 -12.12 -20.19
CA PRO A 126 -8.78 -10.75 -20.62
C PRO A 126 -9.19 -9.80 -19.48
N SER A 127 -10.13 -10.22 -18.63
CA SER A 127 -10.66 -9.39 -17.53
C SER A 127 -9.60 -9.05 -16.49
N LEU A 128 -8.69 -9.98 -16.18
CA LEU A 128 -7.59 -9.77 -15.24
C LEU A 128 -6.59 -8.75 -15.80
N ARG A 129 -6.20 -8.90 -17.07
CA ARG A 129 -5.31 -7.96 -17.77
C ARG A 129 -5.90 -6.57 -17.85
N ASP A 130 -7.20 -6.44 -18.09
CA ASP A 130 -7.87 -5.15 -18.16
C ASP A 130 -7.86 -4.41 -16.81
N GLN A 131 -7.97 -5.14 -15.70
CA GLN A 131 -7.81 -4.56 -14.36
C GLN A 131 -6.37 -4.10 -14.11
N CYS A 132 -5.36 -4.90 -14.52
CA CYS A 132 -3.95 -4.50 -14.41
C CYS A 132 -3.67 -3.22 -15.19
N ARG A 133 -4.13 -3.14 -16.44
CA ARG A 133 -4.02 -1.94 -17.29
C ARG A 133 -4.77 -0.73 -16.72
N ALA A 134 -5.82 -0.96 -15.93
CA ALA A 134 -6.56 0.09 -15.26
C ALA A 134 -5.88 0.65 -14.01
N GLY A 135 -4.77 0.04 -13.55
CA GLY A 135 -3.99 0.51 -12.41
C GLY A 135 -4.01 -0.40 -11.18
N ALA A 136 -4.32 -1.70 -11.33
CA ALA A 136 -4.20 -2.63 -10.22
C ALA A 136 -2.73 -2.81 -9.80
N ALA A 137 -2.45 -2.63 -8.51
CA ALA A 137 -1.15 -2.90 -7.89
C ALA A 137 -0.97 -4.38 -7.49
N GLY A 138 -2.04 -5.17 -7.60
CA GLY A 138 -2.09 -6.60 -7.31
C GLY A 138 -3.47 -7.17 -7.62
N LEU A 139 -3.61 -8.49 -7.53
CA LEU A 139 -4.90 -9.18 -7.69
C LEU A 139 -5.21 -10.00 -6.44
N LYS A 140 -6.46 -9.96 -5.97
CA LYS A 140 -6.95 -10.79 -4.88
C LYS A 140 -7.79 -11.95 -5.42
N VAL A 141 -7.35 -13.17 -5.16
CA VAL A 141 -8.17 -14.38 -5.24
C VAL A 141 -8.88 -14.55 -3.89
N HIS A 142 -10.20 -14.71 -3.91
CA HIS A 142 -11.00 -14.95 -2.70
C HIS A 142 -12.01 -16.08 -2.89
N GLU A 143 -12.27 -16.88 -1.85
CA GLU A 143 -13.20 -18.02 -1.91
C GLU A 143 -14.64 -17.61 -2.20
N ASP A 144 -15.11 -16.48 -1.68
CA ASP A 144 -16.43 -15.89 -1.97
C ASP A 144 -16.67 -15.63 -3.46
N TRP A 145 -15.60 -15.55 -4.25
CA TRP A 145 -15.64 -15.44 -5.72
C TRP A 145 -15.16 -16.72 -6.43
N GLY A 146 -14.86 -17.79 -5.69
CA GLY A 146 -14.31 -19.06 -6.17
C GLY A 146 -12.79 -19.05 -6.25
N ALA A 147 -12.11 -19.59 -5.23
CA ALA A 147 -10.66 -19.75 -5.16
C ALA A 147 -10.20 -21.11 -5.72
N THR A 148 -10.66 -21.45 -6.94
CA THR A 148 -10.43 -22.76 -7.55
C THR A 148 -9.04 -22.87 -8.19
N PRO A 149 -8.50 -24.09 -8.43
CA PRO A 149 -7.18 -24.26 -9.05
C PRO A 149 -7.02 -23.54 -10.39
N ALA A 150 -8.05 -23.53 -11.24
CA ALA A 150 -8.01 -22.84 -12.53
C ALA A 150 -7.95 -21.31 -12.39
N VAL A 151 -8.65 -20.76 -11.39
CA VAL A 151 -8.57 -19.32 -11.06
C VAL A 151 -7.19 -18.96 -10.54
N ILE A 152 -6.62 -19.78 -9.66
CA ILE A 152 -5.30 -19.53 -9.06
C ILE A 152 -4.22 -19.54 -10.15
N ASP A 153 -4.22 -20.54 -11.04
CA ASP A 153 -3.26 -20.65 -12.15
C ASP A 153 -3.32 -19.44 -13.10
N THR A 154 -4.52 -19.08 -13.56
CA THR A 154 -4.73 -17.92 -14.44
C THR A 154 -4.33 -16.61 -13.77
N CYS A 155 -4.64 -16.43 -12.48
CA CYS A 155 -4.27 -15.23 -11.73
C CYS A 155 -2.75 -15.10 -11.60
N LEU A 156 -2.05 -16.18 -11.21
CA LEU A 156 -0.59 -16.19 -11.11
C LEU A 156 0.08 -15.88 -12.46
N GLN A 157 -0.45 -16.45 -13.56
CA GLN A 157 0.06 -16.14 -14.90
C GLN A 157 -0.02 -14.64 -15.24
N VAL A 158 -1.13 -13.98 -14.89
CA VAL A 158 -1.30 -12.54 -15.13
C VAL A 158 -0.43 -11.70 -14.19
N CYS A 159 -0.29 -12.12 -12.93
CA CYS A 159 0.61 -11.49 -11.97
C CYS A 159 2.07 -11.52 -12.46
N ASP A 160 2.54 -12.65 -12.98
CA ASP A 160 3.87 -12.77 -13.58
C ASP A 160 4.03 -11.90 -14.84
N GLU A 161 3.00 -11.80 -15.68
CA GLU A 161 3.02 -10.98 -16.90
C GLU A 161 3.15 -9.47 -16.60
N PHE A 162 2.48 -9.00 -15.56
CA PHE A 162 2.41 -7.58 -15.20
C PHE A 162 3.35 -7.16 -14.08
N ASP A 163 4.11 -8.11 -13.50
CA ASP A 163 4.99 -7.91 -12.35
C ASP A 163 4.23 -7.30 -11.15
N ILE A 164 3.10 -7.91 -10.80
CA ILE A 164 2.25 -7.49 -9.66
C ILE A 164 2.01 -8.66 -8.71
N GLN A 165 1.72 -8.36 -7.44
CA GLN A 165 1.52 -9.38 -6.42
C GLN A 165 0.15 -10.08 -6.53
N CYS A 166 0.13 -11.39 -6.27
CA CYS A 166 -1.09 -12.17 -6.04
C CYS A 166 -1.36 -12.29 -4.54
N LEU A 167 -2.55 -11.89 -4.11
CA LEU A 167 -3.06 -12.09 -2.76
C LEU A 167 -4.11 -13.19 -2.80
N ILE A 168 -4.17 -14.05 -1.78
CA ILE A 168 -5.11 -15.17 -1.77
C ILE A 168 -5.78 -15.35 -0.41
N HIS A 169 -7.09 -15.55 -0.47
CA HIS A 169 -7.90 -16.18 0.56
C HIS A 169 -8.43 -17.48 -0.05
N THR A 170 -7.93 -18.61 0.43
CA THR A 170 -8.11 -19.94 -0.17
C THR A 170 -9.51 -20.50 0.05
N ASP A 171 -9.83 -21.57 -0.68
CA ASP A 171 -11.04 -22.38 -0.54
C ASP A 171 -11.10 -23.04 0.85
N THR A 172 -11.77 -22.40 1.81
CA THR A 172 -11.90 -22.91 3.19
C THR A 172 -12.69 -24.20 3.23
N LEU A 173 -13.63 -24.36 2.29
CA LEU A 173 -14.52 -25.52 2.20
C LEU A 173 -13.82 -26.77 1.68
N ASN A 174 -12.64 -26.61 1.09
CA ASN A 174 -11.95 -27.65 0.33
C ASN A 174 -12.84 -28.21 -0.79
N GLU A 175 -13.68 -27.36 -1.40
CA GLU A 175 -14.61 -27.76 -2.46
C GLU A 175 -13.86 -28.27 -3.69
N SER A 176 -12.75 -27.62 -4.02
CA SER A 176 -11.96 -27.85 -5.22
C SER A 176 -10.59 -28.50 -4.98
N GLY A 177 -10.21 -28.71 -3.71
CA GLY A 177 -8.95 -29.33 -3.27
C GLY A 177 -8.67 -29.09 -1.78
N PHE A 178 -7.68 -29.79 -1.20
CA PHE A 178 -7.17 -29.59 0.18
C PHE A 178 -5.88 -28.79 0.20
#